data_AF-A0A1F8TCK2-F1
#
_entry.id   AF-A0A1F8TCK2-F1
#
_cell.length_a   1.000
_cell.length_b   1.000
_cell.length_c   1.000
_cell.angle_alpha   90.00
_cell.angle_beta   90.00
_cell.angle_gamma   90.00
#
_symmetry.space_group_name_H-M   'P 1'
#
loop_
_entity.id
_entity.type
_entity.pdbx_description
1 polymer ?
#
loop_
_entity_poly.entity_id
_entity_poly.type
_entity_poly.pdbx_seq_one_letter_code
_entity_poly.pdbx_strand_id
1 'polypeptide(L)'
;MHILKKLIVVFLVMALLAAGAFAWYYFYGPCGTLKAKAAINQTQAIVNRWLDAEQIAGSTSRIALAGPLSELQSIKQDMTSLKVPPCLERAQAFIVDSMERTIGAYLLFMQNEPDNKIKEAFSEATHSLGNYTAELNAITECIPFCK
;
A
#
# COMPACT_ATOMS: atom_id res chain seq x y z
N MET A 1 -11.84 -30.83 -48.15
CA MET A 1 -12.06 -31.23 -46.73
C MET A 1 -10.80 -31.15 -45.85
N HIS A 2 -9.60 -31.50 -46.33
CA HIS A 2 -8.36 -31.42 -45.52
C HIS A 2 -7.92 -30.00 -45.10
N ILE A 3 -8.09 -28.99 -45.96
CA ILE A 3 -7.67 -27.60 -45.70
C ILE A 3 -8.52 -26.97 -44.58
N LEU A 4 -9.84 -27.21 -44.59
CA LEU A 4 -10.78 -26.71 -43.58
C LEU A 4 -10.44 -27.27 -42.17
N LYS A 5 -10.10 -28.56 -42.06
CA LYS A 5 -9.68 -29.16 -40.78
C LYS A 5 -8.41 -28.51 -40.21
N LYS A 6 -7.43 -28.20 -41.07
CA LYS A 6 -6.20 -27.51 -40.65
C LYS A 6 -6.49 -26.10 -40.15
N LEU A 7 -7.37 -25.36 -40.83
CA LEU A 7 -7.77 -24.01 -40.40
C LEU A 7 -8.49 -24.03 -39.04
N ILE A 8 -9.37 -25.00 -38.81
CA ILE A 8 -10.06 -25.18 -37.52
C ILE A 8 -9.04 -25.47 -36.40
N VAL A 9 -8.09 -26.36 -36.63
CA VAL A 9 -7.06 -26.69 -35.62
C VAL A 9 -6.20 -25.46 -35.30
N VAL A 10 -5.79 -24.69 -36.31
CA VAL A 10 -5.01 -23.46 -36.10
C VAL A 10 -5.81 -22.44 -35.28
N PHE A 11 -7.09 -22.24 -35.60
CA PHE A 11 -7.95 -21.32 -34.85
C PHE A 11 -8.12 -21.76 -33.38
N LEU A 12 -8.32 -23.06 -33.13
CA LEU A 12 -8.42 -23.60 -31.77
C LEU A 12 -7.13 -23.41 -30.98
N VAL A 13 -5.96 -23.62 -31.59
CA VAL A 13 -4.66 -23.39 -30.94
C VAL A 13 -4.49 -21.90 -30.60
N MET A 14 -4.80 -21.00 -31.54
CA MET A 14 -4.73 -19.55 -31.30
C MET A 14 -5.68 -19.10 -30.18
N ALA A 15 -6.91 -19.64 -30.13
CA ALA A 15 -7.88 -19.34 -29.09
C ALA A 15 -7.40 -19.81 -27.70
N LEU A 16 -6.79 -20.99 -27.60
CA LEU A 16 -6.21 -21.50 -26.36
C LEU A 16 -5.04 -20.64 -25.86
N LEU A 17 -4.16 -20.21 -26.77
CA LEU A 17 -3.04 -19.32 -26.42
C LEU A 17 -3.54 -17.96 -25.93
N ALA A 18 -4.54 -17.38 -26.60
CA ALA A 18 -5.14 -16.11 -26.18
C ALA A 18 -5.81 -16.21 -24.80
N ALA A 19 -6.56 -17.29 -24.55
CA ALA A 19 -7.17 -17.55 -23.24
C ALA A 19 -6.12 -17.71 -22.13
N GLY A 20 -5.02 -18.41 -22.42
CA GLY A 20 -3.90 -18.55 -21.49
C GLY A 20 -3.22 -17.23 -21.14
N ALA A 21 -2.94 -16.39 -22.15
CA ALA A 21 -2.36 -15.07 -21.94
C ALA A 21 -3.31 -14.14 -21.15
N PHE A 22 -4.61 -14.18 -21.45
CA PHE A 22 -5.62 -13.41 -20.72
C PHE A 22 -5.71 -13.84 -19.26
N ALA A 23 -5.76 -15.15 -18.99
CA ALA A 23 -5.77 -15.68 -17.63
C ALA A 23 -4.51 -15.29 -16.87
N TRP A 24 -3.33 -15.42 -17.49
CA TRP A 24 -2.07 -15.00 -16.88
C TRP A 24 -2.09 -13.52 -16.52
N TYR A 25 -2.52 -12.64 -17.43
CA TYR A 25 -2.62 -11.21 -17.18
C TYR A 25 -3.61 -10.88 -16.05
N TYR A 26 -4.76 -11.54 -16.02
CA TYR A 26 -5.79 -11.37 -15.00
C TYR A 26 -5.29 -11.69 -13.57
N PHE A 27 -4.43 -12.70 -13.42
CA PHE A 27 -3.92 -13.14 -12.11
C PHE A 27 -2.56 -12.54 -11.74
N TYR A 28 -1.66 -12.36 -12.71
CA TYR A 28 -0.24 -12.01 -12.50
C TYR A 28 0.22 -10.73 -13.23
N GLY A 29 -0.69 -10.04 -13.91
CA GLY A 29 -0.39 -8.75 -14.53
C GLY A 29 0.03 -7.67 -13.52
N PRO A 30 0.29 -6.43 -14.00
CA PRO A 30 0.70 -5.32 -13.14
C PRO A 30 -0.23 -5.06 -11.96
N CYS A 31 -1.53 -5.30 -12.12
CA CYS A 31 -2.52 -5.29 -11.05
C CYS A 31 -3.31 -6.60 -10.97
N GLY A 32 -2.67 -7.73 -11.31
CA GLY A 32 -3.32 -9.05 -11.29
C GLY A 32 -3.93 -9.36 -9.92
N THR A 33 -5.14 -9.95 -9.92
CA THR A 33 -5.97 -10.10 -8.71
C THR A 33 -5.25 -10.75 -7.54
N LEU A 34 -4.48 -11.83 -7.77
CA LEU A 34 -3.75 -12.55 -6.72
C LEU A 34 -2.61 -11.71 -6.16
N LYS A 35 -1.83 -11.08 -7.05
CA LYS A 35 -0.68 -10.26 -6.66
C LYS A 35 -1.12 -9.01 -5.88
N ALA A 36 -2.16 -8.32 -6.35
CA ALA A 36 -2.68 -7.13 -5.70
C ALA A 36 -3.28 -7.45 -4.32
N LYS A 37 -4.16 -8.47 -4.21
CA LYS A 37 -4.75 -8.87 -2.93
C LYS A 37 -3.70 -9.32 -1.91
N ALA A 38 -2.68 -10.07 -2.34
CA ALA A 38 -1.60 -10.48 -1.46
C ALA A 38 -0.84 -9.28 -0.89
N ALA A 39 -0.51 -8.29 -1.74
CA ALA A 39 0.16 -7.07 -1.31
C ALA A 39 -0.72 -6.22 -0.37
N ILE A 40 -2.01 -6.06 -0.66
CA ILE A 40 -2.96 -5.33 0.21
C ILE A 40 -3.00 -5.96 1.60
N ASN A 41 -3.06 -7.29 1.69
CA ASN A 41 -3.06 -7.99 2.98
C ASN A 41 -1.76 -7.77 3.76
N GLN A 42 -0.61 -7.79 3.07
CA GLN A 42 0.69 -7.52 3.70
C GLN A 42 0.79 -6.08 4.19
N THR A 43 0.38 -5.10 3.38
CA THR A 43 0.29 -3.69 3.77
C THR A 43 -0.61 -3.53 4.98
N GLN A 44 -1.79 -4.15 5.01
CA GLN A 44 -2.72 -4.06 6.13
C GLN A 44 -2.13 -4.60 7.42
N ALA A 45 -1.38 -5.71 7.36
CA ALA A 45 -0.71 -6.26 8.54
C ALA A 45 0.32 -5.27 9.14
N ILE A 46 1.07 -4.56 8.29
CA ILE A 46 2.01 -3.53 8.73
C ILE A 46 1.27 -2.31 9.27
N VAL A 47 0.19 -1.88 8.63
CA VAL A 47 -0.65 -0.76 9.11
C VAL A 47 -1.25 -1.07 10.49
N ASN A 48 -1.70 -2.30 10.74
CA ASN A 48 -2.22 -2.66 12.05
C ASN A 48 -1.14 -2.55 13.14
N ARG A 49 0.06 -3.08 12.88
CA ARG A 49 1.22 -2.91 13.79
C ARG A 49 1.54 -1.44 14.03
N TRP A 50 1.48 -0.64 12.98
CA TRP A 50 1.69 0.80 13.07
C TRP A 50 0.68 1.46 14.01
N LEU A 51 -0.62 1.19 13.83
CA LEU A 51 -1.68 1.78 14.65
C LEU A 51 -1.53 1.39 16.13
N ASP A 52 -1.19 0.13 16.41
CA ASP A 52 -0.93 -0.33 17.78
C ASP A 52 0.25 0.41 18.40
N ALA A 53 1.35 0.57 17.66
CA ALA A 53 2.53 1.31 18.12
C ALA A 53 2.28 2.81 18.27
N GLU A 54 1.49 3.41 17.36
CA GLU A 54 1.11 4.82 17.40
C GLU A 54 0.24 5.12 18.62
N GLN A 55 -0.68 4.21 18.99
CA GLN A 55 -1.45 4.35 20.22
C GLN A 55 -0.56 4.38 21.48
N ILE A 56 0.48 3.55 21.52
CA ILE A 56 1.47 3.56 22.61
C ILE A 56 2.24 4.89 22.60
N ALA A 57 2.74 5.32 21.44
CA ALA A 57 3.45 6.60 21.31
C ALA A 57 2.58 7.79 21.74
N GLY A 58 1.32 7.84 21.31
CA GLY A 58 0.36 8.89 21.63
C GLY A 58 -0.03 8.98 23.11
N SER A 59 0.17 7.91 23.89
CA SER A 59 -0.07 7.88 25.33
C SER A 59 1.22 7.99 26.16
N THR A 60 2.38 8.05 25.52
CA THR A 60 3.69 8.10 26.19
C THR A 60 4.10 9.54 26.46
N SER A 61 4.64 9.79 27.66
CA SER A 61 5.18 11.11 28.01
C SER A 61 6.41 11.45 27.17
N ARG A 62 6.63 12.74 26.97
CA ARG A 62 7.72 13.27 26.14
C ARG A 62 9.10 12.64 26.42
N ILE A 63 9.44 12.47 27.70
CA ILE A 63 10.75 11.97 28.15
C ILE A 63 10.95 10.48 27.80
N ALA A 64 9.86 9.71 27.78
CA ALA A 64 9.90 8.27 27.49
C ALA A 64 9.64 7.93 26.02
N LEU A 65 9.35 8.93 25.17
CA LEU A 65 8.88 8.72 23.79
C LEU A 65 9.95 8.19 22.83
N ALA A 66 11.23 8.29 23.17
CA ALA A 66 12.33 7.84 22.31
C ALA A 66 12.22 6.34 21.92
N GLY A 67 11.79 5.49 22.86
CA GLY A 67 11.59 4.05 22.60
C GLY A 67 10.45 3.80 21.60
N PRO A 68 9.21 4.23 21.88
CA PRO A 68 8.09 4.10 20.95
C PRO A 68 8.36 4.73 19.57
N LEU A 69 9.07 5.86 19.51
CA LEU A 69 9.41 6.50 18.24
C LEU A 69 10.37 5.64 17.39
N SER A 70 11.31 4.92 18.03
CA SER A 70 12.17 3.98 17.33
C SER A 70 11.39 2.81 16.74
N GLU A 71 10.36 2.31 17.43
CA GLU A 71 9.48 1.26 16.91
C GLU A 71 8.68 1.75 15.70
N LEU A 72 8.10 2.96 15.78
CA LEU A 72 7.42 3.58 14.64
C LEU A 72 8.35 3.70 13.42
N GLN A 73 9.58 4.18 13.62
CA GLN A 73 10.57 4.28 12.53
C GLN A 73 10.87 2.90 11.91
N SER A 74 10.97 1.85 12.72
CA SER A 74 11.17 0.48 12.23
C SER A 74 9.98 0.01 11.40
N ILE A 75 8.75 0.22 11.85
CA ILE A 75 7.54 -0.17 11.10
C ILE A 75 7.40 0.62 9.79
N LYS A 76 7.75 1.91 9.78
CA LYS A 76 7.82 2.70 8.53
C LYS A 76 8.82 2.09 7.55
N GLN A 77 9.97 1.64 8.03
CA GLN A 77 10.99 0.99 7.19
C GLN A 77 10.49 -0.34 6.63
N ASP A 78 9.77 -1.13 7.42
CA ASP A 78 9.08 -2.35 6.96
C ASP A 78 8.10 -2.03 5.82
N MET A 79 7.25 -1.01 6.01
CA MET A 79 6.30 -0.56 4.98
C MET A 79 7.00 -0.11 3.70
N THR A 80 8.08 0.66 3.82
CA THR A 80 8.86 1.18 2.67
C THR A 80 9.57 0.07 1.91
N SER A 81 9.98 -0.99 2.62
CA SER A 81 10.72 -2.12 2.04
C SER A 81 9.81 -3.17 1.41
N LEU A 82 8.52 -3.14 1.73
CA LEU A 82 7.51 -4.03 1.16
C LEU A 82 7.45 -3.85 -0.37
N LYS A 83 7.60 -4.94 -1.12
CA LYS A 83 7.46 -4.92 -2.58
C LYS A 83 5.98 -5.04 -2.95
N VAL A 84 5.42 -3.95 -3.44
CA VAL A 84 4.04 -3.91 -3.95
C VAL A 84 4.02 -3.97 -5.49
N PRO A 85 2.94 -4.47 -6.11
CA PRO A 85 2.74 -4.34 -7.55
C PRO A 85 2.63 -2.87 -7.97
N PRO A 86 2.93 -2.53 -9.24
CA PRO A 86 2.89 -1.15 -9.73
C PRO A 86 1.60 -0.38 -9.42
N CYS A 87 0.44 -1.05 -9.46
CA CYS A 87 -0.83 -0.37 -9.16
C CYS A 87 -0.96 0.09 -7.71
N LEU A 88 -0.19 -0.46 -6.77
CA LEU A 88 -0.22 -0.10 -5.35
C LEU A 88 0.92 0.83 -4.92
N GLU A 89 1.86 1.17 -5.81
CA GLU A 89 3.02 2.02 -5.47
C GLU A 89 2.58 3.40 -4.95
N ARG A 90 1.55 3.99 -5.56
CA ARG A 90 1.04 5.30 -5.11
C ARG A 90 0.37 5.20 -3.74
N ALA A 91 -0.43 4.16 -3.50
CA ALA A 91 -1.03 3.92 -2.19
C ALA A 91 0.05 3.73 -1.12
N GLN A 92 1.08 2.92 -1.40
CA GLN A 92 2.23 2.74 -0.52
C GLN A 92 2.93 4.08 -0.21
N ALA A 93 3.15 4.93 -1.22
CA ALA A 93 3.77 6.23 -1.02
C ALA A 93 2.96 7.13 -0.06
N PHE A 94 1.63 7.16 -0.20
CA PHE A 94 0.78 7.95 0.69
C PHE A 94 0.80 7.46 2.14
N ILE A 95 0.78 6.15 2.38
CA ILE A 95 0.84 5.63 3.75
C ILE A 95 2.24 5.85 4.36
N VAL A 96 3.33 5.72 3.59
CA VAL A 96 4.68 6.04 4.08
C VAL A 96 4.82 7.52 4.41
N ASP A 97 4.27 8.43 3.58
CA ASP A 97 4.27 9.87 3.87
C ASP A 97 3.43 10.19 5.13
N SER A 98 2.29 9.54 5.33
CA SER A 98 1.52 9.65 6.57
C SER A 98 2.34 9.22 7.80
N MET A 99 2.98 8.06 7.73
CA MET A 99 3.86 7.54 8.80
C MET A 99 5.01 8.51 9.10
N GLU A 100 5.64 9.06 8.07
CA GLU A 100 6.73 10.01 8.21
C GLU A 100 6.30 11.31 8.89
N ARG A 101 5.15 11.86 8.51
CA ARG A 101 4.58 13.06 9.12
C ARG A 101 4.17 12.83 10.57
N THR A 102 3.58 11.68 10.89
CA THR A 102 3.29 11.29 12.28
C THR A 102 4.57 11.24 13.13
N ILE A 103 5.65 10.61 12.63
CA ILE A 103 6.96 10.62 13.30
C ILE A 103 7.47 12.06 13.48
N GLY A 104 7.35 12.90 12.45
CA GLY A 104 7.69 14.32 12.52
C GLY A 104 6.92 15.07 13.60
N ALA A 105 5.61 14.82 13.73
CA ALA A 105 4.77 15.43 14.75
C ALA A 105 5.20 15.02 16.17
N TYR A 106 5.54 13.74 16.38
CA TYR A 106 6.11 13.28 17.65
C TYR A 106 7.47 13.91 17.95
N LEU A 107 8.33 14.12 16.95
CA LEU A 107 9.61 14.83 17.14
C LEU A 107 9.40 16.29 17.57
N LEU A 108 8.45 17.00 16.95
CA LEU A 108 8.07 18.36 17.36
C LEU A 108 7.54 18.36 18.80
N PHE A 109 6.72 17.37 19.16
CA PHE A 109 6.27 17.19 20.54
C PHE A 109 7.45 16.96 21.48
N MET A 110 8.44 16.14 21.13
CA MET A 110 9.67 15.93 21.90
C MET A 110 10.50 17.20 22.09
N GLN A 111 10.49 18.09 21.11
CA GLN A 111 11.22 19.36 21.13
C GLN A 111 10.51 20.48 21.90
N ASN A 112 9.33 20.22 22.46
CA ASN A 112 8.49 21.22 23.12
C ASN A 112 8.12 22.39 22.19
N GLU A 113 7.87 22.08 20.92
CA GLU A 113 7.38 23.05 19.95
C GLU A 113 5.94 23.48 20.28
N PRO A 114 5.49 24.64 19.78
CA PRO A 114 4.12 25.12 20.01
C PRO A 114 3.04 24.14 19.51
N ASP A 115 1.95 24.02 20.27
CA ASP A 115 0.84 23.09 19.99
C ASP A 115 0.24 23.24 18.59
N ASN A 116 0.18 24.46 18.04
CA ASN A 116 -0.35 24.68 16.69
C ASN A 116 0.50 24.00 15.62
N LYS A 117 1.82 24.03 15.75
CA LYS A 117 2.76 23.38 14.82
C LYS A 117 2.69 21.86 14.93
N ILE A 118 2.54 21.34 16.16
CA ILE A 118 2.34 19.90 16.40
C ILE A 118 1.02 19.43 15.76
N LYS A 119 -0.08 20.17 15.99
CA LYS A 119 -1.39 19.86 15.43
C LYS A 119 -1.40 19.92 13.90
N GLU A 120 -0.73 20.91 13.32
CA GLU A 120 -0.57 21.02 11.87
C GLU A 120 0.14 19.79 11.30
N ALA A 121 1.26 19.36 11.90
CA ALA A 121 1.97 18.16 11.46
C ALA A 121 1.10 16.88 11.53
N PHE A 122 0.33 16.68 12.61
CA PHE A 122 -0.63 15.56 12.68
C PHE A 122 -1.78 15.70 11.68
N SER A 123 -2.22 16.92 11.38
CA SER A 123 -3.25 17.18 10.36
C SER A 123 -2.76 16.80 8.96
N GLU A 124 -1.52 17.12 8.62
CA GLU A 124 -0.91 16.70 7.35
C GLU A 124 -0.76 15.19 7.27
N ALA A 125 -0.34 14.53 8.37
CA ALA A 125 -0.29 13.07 8.44
C ALA A 125 -1.65 12.42 8.16
N THR A 126 -2.71 13.02 8.72
CA THR A 126 -4.12 12.58 8.51
C THR A 126 -4.56 12.78 7.06
N HIS A 127 -4.16 13.89 6.43
CA HIS A 127 -4.45 14.13 5.02
C HIS A 127 -3.82 13.05 4.12
N SER A 128 -2.56 12.69 4.38
CA SER A 128 -1.88 11.62 3.64
C SER A 128 -2.49 10.23 3.89
N LEU A 129 -2.97 9.96 5.10
CA LEU A 129 -3.74 8.75 5.40
C LEU A 129 -5.07 8.72 4.62
N GLY A 130 -5.73 9.86 4.48
CA GLY A 130 -6.92 10.01 3.65
C GLY A 130 -6.65 9.68 2.17
N ASN A 131 -5.53 10.18 1.62
CA ASN A 131 -5.11 9.87 0.25
C ASN A 131 -4.79 8.38 0.06
N TYR A 132 -4.11 7.76 1.03
CA TYR A 132 -3.88 6.30 1.03
C TYR A 132 -5.20 5.53 0.95
N THR A 133 -6.17 5.88 1.80
CA THR A 133 -7.46 5.20 1.87
C THR A 133 -8.24 5.37 0.57
N ALA A 134 -8.26 6.57 0.00
CA ALA A 134 -8.91 6.85 -1.27
C ALA A 134 -8.29 6.05 -2.43
N GLU A 135 -6.95 6.03 -2.52
CA GLU A 135 -6.23 5.29 -3.55
C GLU A 135 -6.47 3.77 -3.43
N LEU A 136 -6.43 3.24 -2.20
CA LEU A 136 -6.67 1.81 -1.95
C LEU A 136 -8.09 1.39 -2.35
N ASN A 137 -9.09 2.23 -2.06
CA ASN A 137 -10.47 1.98 -2.47
C ASN A 137 -10.60 1.97 -4.00
N ALA A 138 -10.04 2.98 -4.68
CA ALA A 138 -10.04 3.05 -6.14
C ALA A 138 -9.39 1.81 -6.78
N ILE A 139 -8.26 1.35 -6.21
CA ILE A 139 -7.57 0.13 -6.67
C ILE A 139 -8.44 -1.11 -6.46
N THR A 140 -9.06 -1.24 -5.29
CA THR A 140 -9.91 -2.40 -4.96
C THR A 140 -11.10 -2.52 -5.91
N GLU A 141 -11.64 -1.39 -6.39
CA GLU A 141 -12.71 -1.34 -7.37
C GLU A 141 -12.26 -1.65 -8.81
N CYS A 142 -11.01 -1.31 -9.19
CA CYS A 142 -10.52 -1.49 -10.56
C CYS A 142 -9.72 -2.77 -10.82
N ILE A 143 -9.30 -3.51 -9.78
CA ILE A 143 -8.54 -4.75 -9.96
C ILE A 143 -9.32 -5.76 -10.83
N PRO A 144 -8.68 -6.40 -11.84
CA PRO A 144 -7.26 -6.37 -12.18
C PRO A 144 -6.85 -5.40 -13.30
N PHE A 145 -7.73 -4.50 -13.73
CA PHE A 145 -7.57 -3.68 -14.93
C PHE A 145 -7.31 -2.19 -14.63
N CYS A 146 -6.76 -1.90 -13.46
CA CYS A 146 -6.34 -0.55 -13.09
C CYS A 146 -5.38 0.04 -14.14
N LYS A 147 -5.60 1.33 -14.47
CA LYS A 147 -4.82 2.07 -15.46
C LYS A 147 -3.93 3.09 -14.78
#